data_AF-A0A954JH18-F1
#
_entry.id   AF-A0A954JH18-F1
#
_cell.length_a   1.000
_cell.length_b   1.000
_cell.length_c   1.000
_cell.angle_alpha   90.00
_cell.angle_beta   90.00
_cell.angle_gamma   90.00
#
_symmetry.space_group_name_H-M   'P 1'
#
loop_
_entity.id
_entity.type
_entity.pdbx_description
1 polymer ?
#
loop_
_entity_poly.entity_id
_entity_poly.type
_entity_poly.pdbx_seq_one_letter_code
_entity_poly.pdbx_strand_id
1 'polypeptide(L)'
;MQSFDRYDIGVVYSDMDRFGRENVTSDMPVDVSLAEMTKRNVIHCASLVRREALDLSLAFSIPADPKTEHEDWLLWLAVLRQGWKAKKQPAVYRYRRHEEGRSLAKAWAGNTYFERRGLRHETITLFIALSGRTAVWPRFRQFLDQQTWPHHQVRLVLMDTSQDARFGRRVRRWIAECDYRDVRYFTEAVAEPGLADQDRRAEGVGDKVRLAAARIYNRLAREATGEFVWVIEDDVIPPNNAAELLLRGFDEHTATVAGPYRSRFHDG
;
A
#
# COMPACT_ATOMS: atom_id res chain seq x y z
N MET A 1 -33.20 6.93 18.31
CA MET A 1 -31.94 7.14 19.05
C MET A 1 -31.14 5.83 19.19
N GLN A 2 -31.06 5.00 18.13
CA GLN A 2 -30.49 3.64 18.12
C GLN A 2 -29.47 3.49 16.96
N SER A 3 -28.47 4.38 16.91
CA SER A 3 -27.63 4.50 15.71
C SER A 3 -26.13 4.22 15.94
N PHE A 4 -25.66 4.35 17.18
CA PHE A 4 -24.24 4.26 17.56
C PHE A 4 -23.93 3.08 18.49
N ASP A 5 -24.96 2.33 18.88
CA ASP A 5 -24.93 1.14 19.72
C ASP A 5 -24.51 -0.13 18.96
N ARG A 6 -24.64 -0.10 17.62
CA ARG A 6 -24.10 -1.14 16.74
C ARG A 6 -22.64 -1.43 17.07
N TYR A 7 -22.35 -2.71 17.30
CA TYR A 7 -21.04 -3.16 17.73
C TYR A 7 -19.95 -2.88 16.68
N ASP A 8 -20.27 -2.85 15.39
CA ASP A 8 -19.30 -2.56 14.32
C ASP A 8 -18.92 -1.07 14.19
N ILE A 9 -19.51 -0.17 14.99
CA ILE A 9 -19.12 1.24 15.04
C ILE A 9 -17.95 1.41 16.00
N GLY A 10 -16.78 1.73 15.43
CA GLY A 10 -15.55 1.96 16.16
C GLY A 10 -15.28 3.45 16.42
N VAL A 11 -15.64 4.32 15.47
CA VAL A 11 -15.40 5.78 15.55
C VAL A 11 -16.70 6.54 15.38
N VAL A 12 -16.94 7.53 16.23
CA VAL A 12 -18.05 8.48 16.12
C VAL A 12 -17.48 9.89 16.03
N TYR A 13 -17.82 10.59 14.96
CA TYR A 13 -17.29 11.93 14.65
C TYR A 13 -18.43 12.90 14.34
N SER A 14 -18.12 14.17 14.22
CA SER A 14 -19.10 15.24 14.01
C SER A 14 -18.62 16.26 13.00
N ASP A 15 -19.49 17.20 12.67
CA ASP A 15 -19.05 18.50 12.17
C ASP A 15 -18.28 19.25 13.25
N MET A 16 -17.43 20.16 12.80
CA MET A 16 -16.55 20.93 13.66
C MET A 16 -16.72 22.41 13.39
N ASP A 17 -17.23 23.14 14.37
CA ASP A 17 -17.25 24.60 14.37
C ASP A 17 -15.89 25.10 14.87
N ARG A 18 -15.05 25.53 13.93
CA ARG A 18 -13.77 26.15 14.25
C ARG A 18 -14.02 27.60 14.61
N PHE A 19 -13.53 28.02 15.77
CA PHE A 19 -13.68 29.40 16.25
C PHE A 19 -12.35 29.97 16.78
N GLY A 20 -12.24 31.29 16.82
CA GLY A 20 -11.02 32.02 17.20
C GLY A 20 -10.39 32.66 15.97
N ARG A 21 -9.28 32.10 15.46
CA ARG A 21 -8.60 32.61 14.26
C ARG A 21 -9.42 32.44 12.97
N GLU A 22 -10.08 31.30 12.84
CA GLU A 22 -10.99 30.98 11.74
C GLU A 22 -12.37 30.78 12.36
N ASN A 23 -13.41 31.26 11.67
CA ASN A 23 -14.81 31.03 12.04
C ASN A 23 -15.49 30.28 10.89
N VAL A 24 -15.31 28.96 10.88
CA VAL A 24 -15.78 28.07 9.80
C VAL A 24 -16.29 26.78 10.42
N THR A 25 -17.51 26.40 10.04
CA THR A 25 -18.04 25.07 10.31
C THR A 25 -17.65 24.13 9.18
N SER A 26 -17.03 23.00 9.52
CA SER A 26 -16.75 21.95 8.54
C SER A 26 -18.01 21.18 8.19
N ASP A 27 -18.16 20.82 6.91
CA ASP A 27 -19.14 19.83 6.47
C ASP A 27 -18.44 18.48 6.28
N MET A 28 -18.41 17.66 7.32
CA MET A 28 -17.81 16.32 7.27
C MET A 28 -18.77 15.35 6.57
N PRO A 29 -18.28 14.40 5.76
CA PRO A 29 -19.14 13.44 5.06
C PRO A 29 -19.95 12.60 6.04
N VAL A 30 -21.18 12.24 5.66
CA VAL A 30 -22.08 11.39 6.48
C VAL A 30 -21.57 9.96 6.53
N ASP A 31 -21.14 9.44 5.38
CA ASP A 31 -20.57 8.11 5.22
C ASP A 31 -19.08 8.23 4.92
N VAL A 32 -18.28 7.52 5.71
CA VAL A 32 -16.83 7.46 5.54
C VAL A 32 -16.43 6.01 5.36
N SER A 33 -15.93 5.68 4.17
CA SER A 33 -15.31 4.38 3.90
C SER A 33 -13.80 4.46 4.09
N LEU A 34 -13.16 3.29 4.21
CA LEU A 34 -11.71 3.19 4.23
C LEU A 34 -11.07 3.83 2.97
N ALA A 35 -11.69 3.67 1.80
CA ALA A 35 -11.17 4.23 0.55
C ALA A 35 -11.15 5.76 0.56
N GLU A 36 -12.19 6.41 1.09
CA GLU A 36 -12.23 7.87 1.28
C GLU A 36 -11.18 8.32 2.29
N MET A 37 -11.06 7.59 3.40
CA MET A 37 -10.05 7.89 4.41
C MET A 37 -8.64 7.73 3.86
N THR A 38 -8.37 6.80 2.95
CA THR A 38 -7.03 6.69 2.35
C THR A 38 -6.68 7.94 1.55
N LYS A 39 -7.65 8.59 0.90
CA LYS A 39 -7.43 9.82 0.13
C LYS A 39 -7.24 11.05 1.02
N ARG A 40 -8.08 11.24 2.04
CA ARG A 40 -8.09 12.46 2.88
C ARG A 40 -8.47 12.18 4.32
N ASN A 41 -7.87 12.95 5.24
CA ASN A 41 -8.29 12.94 6.65
C ASN A 41 -9.62 13.68 6.83
N VAL A 42 -10.73 12.94 6.86
CA VAL A 42 -12.09 13.49 6.99
C VAL A 42 -12.71 13.27 8.37
N ILE A 43 -11.94 12.74 9.33
CA ILE A 43 -12.35 12.52 10.72
C ILE A 43 -11.44 13.34 11.64
N HIS A 44 -12.00 14.27 12.40
CA HIS A 44 -11.22 15.14 13.26
C HIS A 44 -10.69 14.42 14.51
N CYS A 45 -9.57 14.89 15.06
CA CYS A 45 -8.94 14.33 16.26
C CYS A 45 -9.84 14.30 17.52
N ALA A 46 -10.83 15.19 17.63
CA ALA A 46 -11.78 15.22 18.75
C ALA A 46 -12.95 14.19 18.64
N SER A 47 -12.77 13.13 17.85
CA SER A 47 -13.77 12.09 17.67
C SER A 47 -13.80 11.13 18.86
N LEU A 48 -14.95 10.51 19.12
CA LEU A 48 -15.08 9.44 20.10
C LEU A 48 -14.74 8.11 19.45
N VAL A 49 -14.06 7.25 20.19
CA VAL A 49 -13.64 5.94 19.69
C VAL A 49 -13.90 4.88 20.74
N ARG A 50 -14.37 3.72 20.29
CA ARG A 50 -14.52 2.53 21.13
C ARG A 50 -13.13 2.04 21.54
N ARG A 51 -12.92 1.85 22.84
CA ARG A 51 -11.63 1.35 23.38
C ARG A 51 -11.17 0.08 22.68
N GLU A 52 -12.07 -0.90 22.55
CA GLU A 52 -11.78 -2.18 21.90
C GLU A 52 -11.29 -2.00 20.44
N ALA A 53 -11.81 -1.01 19.72
CA ALA A 53 -11.37 -0.71 18.36
C ALA A 53 -9.93 -0.18 18.33
N LEU A 54 -9.53 0.63 19.32
CA LEU A 54 -8.14 1.08 19.48
C LEU A 54 -7.20 -0.06 19.85
N ASP A 55 -7.60 -0.89 20.81
CA ASP A 55 -6.76 -1.97 21.33
C ASP A 55 -6.50 -3.03 20.25
N LEU A 56 -7.54 -3.45 19.52
CA LEU A 56 -7.40 -4.47 18.45
C LEU A 56 -6.68 -3.94 17.21
N SER A 57 -6.78 -2.64 16.93
CA SER A 57 -6.05 -2.03 15.80
C SER A 57 -4.61 -1.68 16.11
N LEU A 58 -4.21 -1.73 17.38
CA LEU A 58 -2.90 -1.28 17.84
C LEU A 58 -2.57 0.14 17.35
N ALA A 59 -3.59 1.01 17.22
CA ALA A 59 -3.45 2.27 16.51
C ALA A 59 -2.37 3.20 17.09
N PHE A 60 -2.13 3.15 18.40
CA PHE A 60 -1.07 3.90 19.09
C PHE A 60 0.34 3.29 18.95
N SER A 61 0.45 2.08 18.44
CA SER A 61 1.75 1.43 18.18
C SER A 61 2.34 1.84 16.83
N ILE A 62 1.59 2.58 16.00
CA ILE A 62 2.06 3.08 14.72
C ILE A 62 2.99 4.28 15.00
N PRO A 63 4.27 4.20 14.60
CA PRO A 63 5.16 5.34 14.71
C PRO A 63 4.60 6.51 13.89
N ALA A 64 4.69 7.73 14.43
CA ALA A 64 4.30 8.93 13.70
C ALA A 64 5.31 10.05 13.93
N ASP A 65 5.68 10.77 12.87
CA ASP A 65 6.41 12.03 12.99
C ASP A 65 5.42 13.17 13.26
N PRO A 66 5.36 13.71 14.49
CA PRO A 66 4.39 14.75 14.84
C PRO A 66 4.62 16.05 14.08
N LYS A 67 5.75 16.24 13.38
CA LYS A 67 6.04 17.42 12.55
C LYS A 67 5.44 17.34 11.16
N THR A 68 5.33 16.14 10.58
CA THR A 68 4.90 15.99 9.18
C THR A 68 3.60 15.21 9.01
N GLU A 69 3.33 14.26 9.88
CA GLU A 69 2.26 13.27 9.72
C GLU A 69 0.99 13.65 10.48
N HIS A 70 -0.17 13.31 9.94
CA HIS A 70 -1.43 13.47 10.67
C HIS A 70 -1.67 12.26 11.58
N GLU A 71 -1.35 12.41 12.86
CA GLU A 71 -1.47 11.35 13.87
C GLU A 71 -2.90 10.81 14.00
N ASP A 72 -3.89 11.71 13.96
CA ASP A 72 -5.30 11.34 13.96
C ASP A 72 -5.68 10.55 12.72
N TRP A 73 -5.17 10.95 11.55
CA TRP A 73 -5.39 10.23 10.31
C TRP A 73 -4.89 8.78 10.40
N LEU A 74 -3.62 8.59 10.80
CA LEU A 74 -3.01 7.26 10.97
C LEU A 74 -3.82 6.39 11.94
N LEU A 75 -4.25 6.98 13.05
CA LEU A 75 -5.04 6.29 14.06
C LEU A 75 -6.40 5.83 13.50
N TRP A 76 -7.14 6.70 12.81
CA TRP A 76 -8.44 6.33 12.25
C TRP A 76 -8.32 5.28 11.15
N LEU A 77 -7.28 5.35 10.32
CA LEU A 77 -7.02 4.33 9.31
C LEU A 77 -6.71 2.96 9.91
N ALA A 78 -5.91 2.92 10.98
CA ALA A 78 -5.63 1.67 11.70
C ALA A 78 -6.91 1.01 12.19
N VAL A 79 -7.81 1.81 12.77
CA VAL A 79 -9.13 1.34 13.21
C VAL A 79 -9.97 0.82 12.04
N LEU A 80 -10.10 1.60 10.96
CA LEU A 80 -10.92 1.21 9.81
C LEU A 80 -10.37 0.00 9.03
N ARG A 81 -9.04 -0.18 8.98
CA ARG A 81 -8.39 -1.36 8.37
C ARG A 81 -8.74 -2.67 9.06
N GLN A 82 -9.11 -2.63 10.33
CA GLN A 82 -9.61 -3.80 11.07
C GLN A 82 -11.12 -4.05 10.85
N GLY A 83 -11.76 -3.32 9.93
CA GLY A 83 -13.17 -3.51 9.57
C GLY A 83 -14.16 -2.75 10.45
N TRP A 84 -13.68 -1.97 11.42
CA TRP A 84 -14.52 -1.04 12.17
C TRP A 84 -15.07 0.05 11.25
N LYS A 85 -16.23 0.60 11.61
CA LYS A 85 -16.88 1.67 10.86
C LYS A 85 -16.81 2.99 11.62
N ALA A 86 -16.78 4.07 10.85
CA ALA A 86 -16.98 5.42 11.35
C ALA A 86 -18.43 5.86 11.13
N LYS A 87 -18.97 6.67 12.04
CA LYS A 87 -20.32 7.23 11.89
C LYS A 87 -20.39 8.69 12.32
N LYS A 88 -20.97 9.53 11.46
CA LYS A 88 -21.25 10.93 11.77
C LYS A 88 -22.40 11.05 12.78
N GLN A 89 -22.23 11.92 13.76
CA GLN A 89 -23.26 12.33 14.71
C GLN A 89 -23.65 13.80 14.46
N PRO A 90 -24.91 14.19 14.74
CA PRO A 90 -25.45 15.48 14.29
C PRO A 90 -25.00 16.67 15.15
N ALA A 91 -24.47 16.47 16.35
CA ALA A 91 -23.97 17.59 17.14
C ALA A 91 -22.68 18.16 16.53
N VAL A 92 -22.42 19.42 16.82
CA VAL A 92 -21.25 20.15 16.29
C VAL A 92 -20.22 20.29 17.40
N TYR A 93 -18.99 19.82 17.15
CA TYR A 93 -17.88 19.98 18.07
C TYR A 93 -17.26 21.38 17.93
N ARG A 94 -17.14 22.12 19.05
CA ARG A 94 -16.51 23.44 19.05
C ARG A 94 -14.99 23.31 19.19
N TYR A 95 -14.25 23.61 18.14
CA TYR A 95 -12.79 23.50 18.09
C TYR A 95 -12.12 24.88 18.08
N ARG A 96 -11.41 25.23 19.15
CA ARG A 96 -10.67 26.48 19.22
C ARG A 96 -9.40 26.41 18.36
N ARG A 97 -9.23 27.37 17.45
CA ARG A 97 -8.00 27.53 16.65
C ARG A 97 -7.13 28.64 17.25
N HIS A 98 -5.90 28.28 17.59
CA HIS A 98 -4.85 29.20 18.05
C HIS A 98 -3.93 29.59 16.89
N GLU A 99 -3.22 30.72 17.03
CA GLU A 99 -2.34 31.26 15.99
C GLU A 99 -1.19 30.30 15.63
N GLU A 100 -0.66 29.57 16.61
CA GLU A 100 0.49 28.64 16.50
C GLU A 100 0.09 27.16 16.40
N GLY A 101 -1.12 26.85 15.94
CA GLY A 101 -1.60 25.46 15.91
C GLY A 101 -0.72 24.52 15.05
N ARG A 102 -0.44 23.30 15.55
CA ARG A 102 0.40 22.30 14.84
C ARG A 102 -0.06 21.99 13.41
N SER A 103 -1.36 21.97 13.14
CA SER A 103 -1.89 21.72 11.79
C SER A 103 -1.58 22.87 10.81
N LEU A 104 -1.45 24.11 11.31
CA LEU A 104 -1.00 25.26 10.51
C LEU A 104 0.49 25.14 10.18
N ALA A 105 1.31 24.76 11.15
CA ALA A 105 2.73 24.51 10.93
C ALA A 105 2.97 23.41 9.87
N LYS A 106 2.16 22.34 9.88
CA LYS A 106 2.17 21.27 8.86
C LYS A 106 1.75 21.76 7.48
N ALA A 107 0.70 22.57 7.40
CA ALA A 107 0.23 23.11 6.12
C ALA A 107 1.25 24.07 5.50
N TRP A 108 1.94 24.87 6.32
CA TRP A 108 2.97 25.80 5.86
C TRP A 108 4.30 25.14 5.51
N ALA A 109 4.56 23.93 6.02
CA ALA A 109 5.76 23.17 5.70
C ALA A 109 5.76 22.58 4.28
N GLY A 110 4.65 22.67 3.53
CA GLY A 110 4.57 22.13 2.17
C GLY A 110 4.63 20.61 2.10
N ASN A 111 4.26 19.91 3.19
CA ASN A 111 4.28 18.45 3.26
C ASN A 111 3.43 17.82 2.14
N THR A 112 4.01 16.86 1.42
CA THR A 112 3.35 16.12 0.35
C THR A 112 2.33 15.12 0.94
N TYR A 113 1.57 14.46 0.07
CA TYR A 113 0.71 13.36 0.47
C TYR A 113 1.51 12.25 1.18
N PHE A 114 2.69 11.88 0.66
CA PHE A 114 3.56 10.86 1.26
C PHE A 114 3.86 11.16 2.74
N GLU A 115 4.25 12.40 3.06
CA GLU A 115 4.52 12.76 4.45
C GLU A 115 3.25 12.90 5.28
N ARG A 116 2.20 13.57 4.78
CA ARG A 116 0.97 13.81 5.55
C ARG A 116 0.26 12.51 5.92
N ARG A 117 0.23 11.56 5.00
CA ARG A 117 -0.42 10.25 5.13
C ARG A 117 0.44 9.23 5.86
N GLY A 118 1.72 9.53 6.10
CA GLY A 118 2.67 8.62 6.74
C GLY A 118 2.95 7.38 5.91
N LEU A 119 3.07 7.50 4.58
CA LEU A 119 3.28 6.36 3.68
C LEU A 119 4.57 5.59 3.98
N ARG A 120 5.56 6.22 4.64
CA ARG A 120 6.79 5.59 5.11
C ARG A 120 6.58 4.43 6.08
N HIS A 121 5.38 4.34 6.68
CA HIS A 121 5.03 3.29 7.64
C HIS A 121 4.21 2.17 7.00
N GLU A 122 3.87 2.28 5.72
CA GLU A 122 2.99 1.32 5.05
C GLU A 122 3.71 0.03 4.71
N THR A 123 2.99 -1.08 4.85
CA THR A 123 3.43 -2.37 4.33
C THR A 123 3.01 -2.48 2.87
N ILE A 124 3.96 -2.80 1.99
CA ILE A 124 3.70 -3.02 0.56
C ILE A 124 3.69 -4.51 0.24
N THR A 125 2.85 -4.93 -0.70
CA THR A 125 2.97 -6.26 -1.31
C THR A 125 3.87 -6.15 -2.53
N LEU A 126 5.05 -6.75 -2.48
CA LEU A 126 5.92 -6.90 -3.65
C LEU A 126 5.62 -8.24 -4.31
N PHE A 127 4.99 -8.21 -5.49
CA PHE A 127 4.62 -9.39 -6.26
C PHE A 127 5.53 -9.56 -7.49
N ILE A 128 6.09 -10.76 -7.63
CA ILE A 128 7.05 -11.08 -8.67
C ILE A 128 6.65 -12.39 -9.33
N ALA A 129 6.38 -12.34 -10.63
CA ALA A 129 6.21 -13.53 -11.46
C ALA A 129 7.57 -13.98 -11.98
N LEU A 130 8.07 -15.10 -11.48
CA LEU A 130 9.36 -15.67 -11.87
C LEU A 130 9.16 -16.62 -13.06
N SER A 131 9.84 -16.37 -14.18
CA SER A 131 9.75 -17.18 -15.39
C SER A 131 10.89 -18.20 -15.53
N GLY A 132 11.78 -18.29 -14.53
CA GLY A 132 12.85 -19.30 -14.50
C GLY A 132 14.20 -18.84 -15.01
N ARG A 133 14.41 -17.52 -15.14
CA ARG A 133 15.63 -16.91 -15.70
C ARG A 133 16.83 -17.07 -14.79
N THR A 134 17.42 -18.26 -14.84
CA THR A 134 18.57 -18.67 -14.04
C THR A 134 19.75 -17.70 -14.12
N ALA A 135 20.02 -17.16 -15.32
CA ALA A 135 21.13 -16.23 -15.54
C ALA A 135 20.90 -14.85 -14.88
N VAL A 136 19.64 -14.43 -14.75
CA VAL A 136 19.26 -13.12 -14.18
C VAL A 136 19.11 -13.19 -12.66
N TRP A 137 18.70 -14.36 -12.14
CA TRP A 137 18.45 -14.58 -10.71
C TRP A 137 19.53 -14.05 -9.75
N PRO A 138 20.84 -14.24 -9.99
CA PRO A 138 21.88 -13.72 -9.09
C PRO A 138 21.85 -12.19 -8.92
N ARG A 139 21.53 -11.45 -9.99
CA ARG A 139 21.43 -9.99 -9.94
C ARG A 139 20.08 -9.54 -9.40
N PHE A 140 19.02 -10.28 -9.70
CA PHE A 140 17.68 -9.99 -9.19
C PHE A 140 17.59 -10.20 -7.68
N ARG A 141 18.13 -11.31 -7.14
CA ARG A 141 18.21 -11.51 -5.69
C ARG A 141 19.04 -10.43 -5.00
N GLN A 142 20.12 -9.96 -5.63
CA GLN A 142 20.94 -8.88 -5.09
C GLN A 142 20.13 -7.58 -4.97
N PHE A 143 19.28 -7.29 -5.96
CA PHE A 143 18.35 -6.17 -5.86
C PHE A 143 17.38 -6.33 -4.68
N LEU A 144 16.80 -7.52 -4.49
CA LEU A 144 15.93 -7.80 -3.33
C LEU A 144 16.68 -7.61 -2.01
N ASP A 145 17.90 -8.13 -1.90
CA ASP A 145 18.74 -8.02 -0.70
C ASP A 145 19.14 -6.55 -0.39
N GLN A 146 19.19 -5.69 -1.41
CA GLN A 146 19.70 -4.32 -1.29
C GLN A 146 18.60 -3.24 -1.32
N GLN A 147 17.33 -3.62 -1.29
CA GLN A 147 16.24 -2.64 -1.29
C GLN A 147 16.36 -1.72 -0.07
N THR A 148 16.05 -0.45 -0.29
CA THR A 148 16.07 0.56 0.79
C THR A 148 14.73 0.65 1.51
N TRP A 149 13.64 0.14 0.91
CA TRP A 149 12.39 -0.01 1.63
C TRP A 149 12.55 -1.11 2.68
N PRO A 150 12.18 -0.89 3.96
CA PRO A 150 12.46 -1.85 5.01
C PRO A 150 11.83 -3.21 4.74
N HIS A 151 12.62 -4.29 4.78
CA HIS A 151 12.14 -5.65 4.45
C HIS A 151 11.04 -6.15 5.40
N HIS A 152 10.97 -5.63 6.62
CA HIS A 152 9.88 -5.93 7.56
C HIS A 152 8.55 -5.23 7.20
N GLN A 153 8.57 -4.26 6.27
CA GLN A 153 7.40 -3.60 5.67
C GLN A 153 7.12 -4.10 4.24
N VAL A 154 7.74 -5.22 3.84
CA VAL A 154 7.46 -5.85 2.55
C VAL A 154 6.87 -7.23 2.79
N ARG A 155 5.68 -7.44 2.24
CA ARG A 155 5.14 -8.78 2.00
C ARG A 155 5.61 -9.23 0.62
N LEU A 156 6.57 -10.13 0.58
CA LEU A 156 7.16 -10.62 -0.67
C LEU A 156 6.37 -11.83 -1.19
N VAL A 157 5.83 -11.72 -2.40
CA VAL A 157 5.10 -12.80 -3.06
C VAL A 157 5.82 -13.20 -4.35
N LEU A 158 6.36 -14.42 -4.36
CA LEU A 158 7.07 -15.02 -5.49
C LEU A 158 6.21 -16.11 -6.12
N MET A 159 5.73 -15.83 -7.32
CA MET A 159 4.97 -16.78 -8.13
C MET A 159 5.90 -17.41 -9.15
N ASP A 160 6.28 -18.67 -8.94
CA ASP A 160 7.13 -19.42 -9.85
C ASP A 160 6.31 -20.05 -10.98
N THR A 161 6.44 -19.48 -12.18
CA THR A 161 5.79 -19.91 -13.41
C THR A 161 6.69 -20.74 -14.33
N SER A 162 7.94 -20.97 -13.91
CA SER A 162 8.99 -21.54 -14.75
C SER A 162 8.80 -23.02 -15.07
N GLN A 163 8.11 -23.73 -14.18
CA GLN A 163 8.04 -25.20 -14.15
C GLN A 163 9.43 -25.87 -14.07
N ASP A 164 10.46 -25.14 -13.62
CA ASP A 164 11.81 -25.67 -13.40
C ASP A 164 12.07 -25.91 -11.90
N ALA A 165 12.09 -27.19 -11.52
CA ALA A 165 12.36 -27.60 -10.13
C ALA A 165 13.76 -27.20 -9.64
N ARG A 166 14.77 -27.07 -10.52
CA ARG A 166 16.11 -26.60 -10.16
C ARG A 166 16.09 -25.11 -9.86
N PHE A 167 15.40 -24.32 -10.68
CA PHE A 167 15.15 -22.90 -10.41
C PHE A 167 14.41 -22.71 -9.09
N GLY A 168 13.28 -23.39 -8.88
CA GLY A 168 12.52 -23.28 -7.63
C GLY A 168 13.32 -23.67 -6.37
N ARG A 169 14.24 -24.64 -6.45
CA ARG A 169 15.17 -24.96 -5.35
C ARG A 169 16.13 -23.82 -5.02
N ARG A 170 16.61 -23.07 -6.02
CA ARG A 170 17.47 -21.91 -5.81
C ARG A 170 16.72 -20.76 -5.14
N VAL A 171 15.50 -20.50 -5.57
CA VAL A 171 14.64 -19.47 -4.95
C VAL A 171 14.36 -19.81 -3.50
N ARG A 172 13.91 -21.04 -3.21
CA ARG A 172 13.66 -21.48 -1.82
C ARG A 172 14.89 -21.44 -0.91
N ARG A 173 16.08 -21.74 -1.45
CA ARG A 173 17.32 -21.59 -0.68
C ARG A 173 17.54 -20.14 -0.27
N TRP A 174 17.40 -19.21 -1.22
CA TRP A 174 17.52 -17.77 -0.92
C TRP A 174 16.46 -17.30 0.09
N ILE A 175 15.21 -17.75 -0.03
CA ILE A 175 14.15 -17.41 0.94
C ILE A 175 14.56 -17.81 2.37
N ALA A 176 15.22 -18.96 2.54
CA ALA A 176 15.67 -19.42 3.85
C ALA A 176 16.81 -18.57 4.44
N GLU A 177 17.46 -17.73 3.63
CA GLU A 177 18.62 -16.91 4.01
C GLU A 177 18.27 -15.41 4.09
N CYS A 178 17.14 -14.98 3.52
CA CYS A 178 16.73 -13.57 3.49
C CYS A 178 16.14 -13.10 4.83
N ASP A 179 16.03 -11.78 4.99
CA ASP A 179 15.56 -11.09 6.21
C ASP A 179 14.14 -10.49 6.07
N TYR A 180 13.45 -10.78 4.96
CA TYR A 180 12.02 -10.49 4.83
C TYR A 180 11.21 -11.28 5.87
N ARG A 181 10.31 -10.59 6.59
CA ARG A 181 9.49 -11.24 7.63
C ARG A 181 8.31 -12.03 7.09
N ASP A 182 7.81 -11.66 5.91
CA ASP A 182 6.67 -12.28 5.25
C ASP A 182 7.03 -12.57 3.80
N VAL A 183 7.31 -13.85 3.52
CA VAL A 183 7.65 -14.35 2.19
C VAL A 183 6.73 -15.51 1.83
N ARG A 184 6.02 -15.37 0.72
CA ARG A 184 5.20 -16.42 0.13
C ARG A 184 5.79 -16.85 -1.20
N TYR A 185 6.13 -18.13 -1.31
CA TYR A 185 6.53 -18.75 -2.57
C TYR A 185 5.54 -19.84 -2.95
N PHE A 186 5.11 -19.86 -4.20
CA PHE A 186 4.31 -20.95 -4.75
C PHE A 186 4.56 -21.10 -6.25
N THR A 187 4.25 -22.28 -6.77
CA THR A 187 4.38 -22.61 -8.19
C THR A 187 3.03 -22.62 -8.87
N GLU A 188 2.93 -22.10 -10.08
CA GLU A 188 1.71 -22.17 -10.88
C GLU A 188 2.01 -22.22 -12.38
N ALA A 189 1.52 -23.27 -13.06
CA ALA A 189 1.68 -23.43 -14.49
C ALA A 189 0.68 -22.54 -15.25
N VAL A 190 1.04 -21.28 -15.47
CA VAL A 190 0.16 -20.32 -16.16
C VAL A 190 0.17 -20.46 -17.68
N ALA A 191 1.25 -21.00 -18.25
CA ALA A 191 1.42 -21.33 -19.66
C ALA A 191 2.60 -22.29 -19.86
N GLU A 192 2.93 -22.63 -21.11
CA GLU A 192 4.09 -23.48 -21.43
C GLU A 192 5.43 -22.86 -20.98
N PRO A 193 6.41 -23.67 -20.56
CA PRO A 193 7.74 -23.19 -20.19
C PRO A 193 8.40 -22.36 -21.30
N GLY A 194 9.08 -21.27 -20.93
CA GLY A 194 9.79 -20.41 -21.87
C GLY A 194 8.90 -19.49 -22.71
N LEU A 195 7.57 -19.50 -22.56
CA LEU A 195 6.66 -18.58 -23.26
C LEU A 195 7.08 -17.12 -23.06
N ALA A 196 7.57 -16.79 -21.86
CA ALA A 196 7.99 -15.44 -21.53
C ALA A 196 9.15 -14.93 -22.38
N ASP A 197 9.94 -15.79 -23.05
CA ASP A 197 11.08 -15.37 -23.89
C ASP A 197 10.79 -15.47 -25.40
N GLN A 198 9.57 -15.88 -25.78
CA GLN A 198 9.18 -16.03 -27.19
C GLN A 198 8.87 -14.66 -27.84
N ASP A 199 9.08 -14.57 -29.16
CA ASP A 199 8.70 -13.40 -29.95
C ASP A 199 7.18 -13.23 -29.95
N ARG A 200 6.71 -12.11 -29.40
CA ARG A 200 5.29 -11.77 -29.28
C ARG A 200 4.60 -11.58 -30.64
N ARG A 201 5.37 -11.37 -31.71
CA ARG A 201 4.85 -11.21 -33.09
C ARG A 201 4.60 -12.55 -33.79
N ALA A 202 5.11 -13.65 -33.25
CA ALA A 202 4.85 -14.97 -33.80
C ALA A 202 3.37 -15.37 -33.60
N GLU A 203 2.83 -16.13 -34.55
CA GLU A 203 1.43 -16.52 -34.58
C GLU A 203 1.01 -17.24 -33.28
N GLY A 204 -0.07 -16.76 -32.66
CA GLY A 204 -0.63 -17.33 -31.43
C GLY A 204 0.18 -17.08 -30.14
N VAL A 205 1.40 -16.55 -30.21
CA VAL A 205 2.22 -16.26 -29.01
C VAL A 205 1.62 -15.11 -28.21
N GLY A 206 1.18 -14.03 -28.87
CA GLY A 206 0.55 -12.87 -28.20
C GLY A 206 -0.67 -13.25 -27.37
N ASP A 207 -1.55 -14.11 -27.89
CA ASP A 207 -2.73 -14.58 -27.17
C ASP A 207 -2.37 -15.46 -25.97
N LYS A 208 -1.40 -16.35 -26.11
CA LYS A 208 -0.88 -17.17 -25.00
C LYS A 208 -0.30 -16.29 -23.89
N VAL A 209 0.50 -15.28 -24.25
CA VAL A 209 1.08 -14.33 -23.28
C VAL A 209 -0.02 -13.55 -22.57
N ARG A 210 -1.04 -13.07 -23.30
CA ARG A 210 -2.19 -12.36 -22.71
C ARG A 210 -2.95 -13.23 -21.70
N LEU A 211 -3.21 -14.49 -22.02
CA LEU A 211 -3.88 -15.43 -21.11
C LEU A 211 -3.01 -15.76 -19.89
N ALA A 212 -1.70 -15.94 -20.08
CA ALA A 212 -0.75 -16.16 -18.98
C ALA A 212 -0.75 -14.96 -18.03
N ALA A 213 -0.66 -13.73 -18.55
CA ALA A 213 -0.73 -12.51 -17.77
C ALA A 213 -2.05 -12.41 -16.99
N ALA A 214 -3.19 -12.68 -17.62
CA ALA A 214 -4.48 -12.68 -16.95
C ALA A 214 -4.54 -13.67 -15.77
N ARG A 215 -3.96 -14.86 -15.93
CA ARG A 215 -3.85 -15.86 -14.84
C ARG A 215 -2.98 -15.35 -13.69
N ILE A 216 -1.83 -14.75 -13.99
CA ILE A 216 -0.93 -14.14 -13.01
C ILE A 216 -1.65 -13.04 -12.22
N TYR A 217 -2.32 -12.09 -12.90
CA TYR A 217 -3.01 -10.99 -12.22
C TYR A 217 -4.25 -11.47 -11.42
N ASN A 218 -4.97 -12.49 -11.90
CA ASN A 218 -6.03 -13.12 -11.12
C ASN A 218 -5.50 -13.79 -9.85
N ARG A 219 -4.29 -14.34 -9.90
CA ARG A 219 -3.63 -14.88 -8.70
C ARG A 219 -3.22 -13.76 -7.77
N LEU A 220 -2.58 -12.71 -8.29
CA LEU A 220 -2.20 -11.52 -7.51
C LEU A 220 -3.41 -10.92 -6.76
N ALA A 221 -4.57 -10.81 -7.41
CA ALA A 221 -5.78 -10.27 -6.77
C ALA A 221 -6.23 -11.04 -5.52
N ARG A 222 -5.83 -12.31 -5.37
CA ARG A 222 -6.10 -13.15 -4.18
C ARG A 222 -4.99 -13.06 -3.13
N GLU A 223 -3.82 -12.58 -3.52
CA GLU A 223 -2.63 -12.46 -2.67
C GLU A 223 -2.46 -11.06 -2.10
N ALA A 224 -2.93 -10.04 -2.81
CA ALA A 224 -2.91 -8.66 -2.38
C ALA A 224 -3.93 -8.45 -1.25
N THR A 225 -3.43 -8.25 -0.02
CA THR A 225 -4.27 -7.95 1.15
C THR A 225 -4.10 -6.52 1.66
N GLY A 226 -3.10 -5.79 1.14
CA GLY A 226 -2.82 -4.40 1.50
C GLY A 226 -3.22 -3.43 0.40
N GLU A 227 -3.15 -2.13 0.70
CA GLU A 227 -3.53 -1.05 -0.23
C GLU A 227 -2.52 -0.85 -1.36
N PHE A 228 -1.24 -1.12 -1.08
CA PHE A 228 -0.15 -0.89 -2.02
C PHE A 228 0.40 -2.21 -2.53
N VAL A 229 0.30 -2.39 -3.84
CA VAL A 229 0.84 -3.55 -4.57
C VAL A 229 1.86 -3.04 -5.57
N TRP A 230 3.06 -3.58 -5.48
CA TRP A 230 4.14 -3.34 -6.43
C TRP A 230 4.42 -4.62 -7.22
N VAL A 231 4.27 -4.54 -8.55
CA VAL A 231 4.51 -5.67 -9.45
C VAL A 231 5.83 -5.45 -10.19
N ILE A 232 6.69 -6.47 -10.19
CA ILE A 232 7.98 -6.45 -10.91
C ILE A 232 8.10 -7.72 -11.77
N GLU A 233 8.56 -7.56 -13.02
CA GLU A 233 8.96 -8.68 -13.88
C GLU A 233 10.39 -9.14 -13.49
N ASP A 234 10.66 -10.45 -13.48
CA ASP A 234 11.93 -11.01 -12.99
C ASP A 234 13.17 -10.72 -13.85
N ASP A 235 13.00 -10.01 -14.97
CA ASP A 235 14.05 -9.48 -15.84
C ASP A 235 14.22 -7.95 -15.76
N VAL A 236 13.44 -7.28 -14.92
CA VAL A 236 13.56 -5.84 -14.66
C VAL A 236 14.24 -5.63 -13.31
N ILE A 237 15.33 -4.86 -13.28
CA ILE A 237 16.08 -4.57 -12.06
C ILE A 237 15.96 -3.07 -11.77
N PRO A 238 15.02 -2.66 -10.90
CA PRO A 238 14.86 -1.26 -10.52
C PRO A 238 16.03 -0.75 -9.67
N PRO A 239 16.15 0.58 -9.50
CA PRO A 239 16.96 1.17 -8.44
C PRO A 239 16.54 0.66 -7.05
N ASN A 240 17.49 0.59 -6.11
CA ASN A 240 17.24 0.07 -4.76
C ASN A 240 16.22 0.90 -3.95
N ASN A 241 15.96 2.15 -4.35
CA ASN A 241 14.95 3.04 -3.77
C ASN A 241 13.65 3.16 -4.58
N ALA A 242 13.43 2.26 -5.56
CA ALA A 242 12.26 2.33 -6.43
C ALA A 242 10.92 2.32 -5.67
N ALA A 243 10.79 1.52 -4.59
CA ALA A 243 9.54 1.47 -3.82
C ALA A 243 9.17 2.84 -3.22
N GLU A 244 10.14 3.53 -2.61
CA GLU A 244 9.92 4.87 -2.06
C GLU A 244 9.61 5.88 -3.18
N LEU A 245 10.35 5.84 -4.29
CA LEU A 245 10.11 6.74 -5.43
C LEU A 245 8.69 6.57 -6.00
N LEU A 246 8.21 5.33 -6.12
CA LEU A 246 6.86 5.04 -6.57
C LEU A 246 5.81 5.52 -5.56
N LEU A 247 6.01 5.27 -4.26
CA LEU A 247 5.10 5.72 -3.21
C LEU A 247 5.02 7.26 -3.13
N ARG A 248 6.12 7.96 -3.36
CA ARG A 248 6.15 9.43 -3.43
C ARG A 248 5.38 9.99 -4.63
N GLY A 249 5.15 9.19 -5.66
CA GLY A 249 4.33 9.55 -6.81
C GLY A 249 2.82 9.51 -6.54
N PHE A 250 2.37 8.98 -5.39
CA PHE A 250 0.96 8.98 -5.03
C PHE A 250 0.51 10.31 -4.42
N ASP A 251 -0.72 10.68 -4.73
CA ASP A 251 -1.50 11.70 -4.05
C ASP A 251 -2.93 11.18 -3.75
N GLU A 252 -3.80 12.05 -3.27
CA GLU A 252 -5.21 11.73 -2.98
C GLU A 252 -6.07 11.32 -4.20
N HIS A 253 -5.53 11.43 -5.41
CA HIS A 253 -6.23 11.20 -6.68
C HIS A 253 -5.58 10.13 -7.55
N THR A 254 -4.36 9.70 -7.20
CA THR A 254 -3.57 8.76 -7.97
C THR A 254 -3.90 7.32 -7.60
N ALA A 255 -4.38 6.54 -8.57
CA ALA A 255 -4.66 5.12 -8.40
C ALA A 255 -3.42 4.23 -8.65
N THR A 256 -2.54 4.63 -9.56
CA THR A 256 -1.36 3.85 -9.96
C THR A 256 -0.20 4.75 -10.31
N VAL A 257 1.01 4.33 -9.94
CA VAL A 257 2.28 4.96 -10.34
C VAL A 257 3.12 3.91 -11.04
N ALA A 258 3.77 4.28 -12.14
CA ALA A 258 4.63 3.38 -12.91
C ALA A 258 6.00 4.02 -13.14
N GLY A 259 7.05 3.20 -13.09
CA GLY A 259 8.40 3.59 -13.47
C GLY A 259 8.72 3.06 -14.87
N PRO A 260 9.15 3.92 -15.82
CA PRO A 260 9.59 3.45 -17.12
C PRO A 260 10.88 2.64 -17.00
N TYR A 261 11.00 1.57 -17.79
CA TYR A 261 12.20 0.76 -17.88
C TYR A 261 12.47 0.39 -19.34
N ARG A 262 13.73 0.06 -19.65
CA ARG A 262 14.13 -0.29 -21.02
C ARG A 262 13.46 -1.60 -21.43
N SER A 263 12.79 -1.58 -22.58
CA SER A 263 12.27 -2.80 -23.19
C SER A 263 13.42 -3.71 -23.63
N ARG A 264 13.28 -5.01 -23.37
CA ARG A 264 14.19 -6.04 -23.90
C ARG A 264 13.99 -6.35 -25.38
N PHE A 265 12.86 -5.92 -25.96
CA PHE A 265 12.49 -6.21 -27.35
C PHE A 265 12.75 -5.05 -28.31
N HIS A 266 13.07 -3.87 -27.78
CA HIS A 266 13.30 -2.66 -28.55
C HIS A 266 14.55 -1.98 -28.02
N ASP A 267 15.57 -1.88 -28.87
CA ASP A 267 16.59 -0.86 -28.69
C ASP A 267 15.92 0.48 -29.01
N GLY A 268 15.83 1.33 -27.99
CA GLY A 268 15.19 2.65 -28.08
C GLY A 268 15.93 3.60 -29.01
#